data_AF-G4RPP6-F1
#
_entry.id   AF-G4RPP6-F1
#
_cell.length_a   1.000
_cell.length_b   1.000
_cell.length_c   1.000
_cell.angle_alpha   90.00
_cell.angle_beta   90.00
_cell.angle_gamma   90.00
#
_symmetry.space_group_name_H-M   'P 1'
#
loop_
_entity.id
_entity.type
_entity.pdbx_description
1 polymer ?
#
loop_
_entity_poly.entity_id
_entity_poly.type
_entity_poly.pdbx_seq_one_letter_code
_entity_poly.pdbx_strand_id
1 'polypeptide(L)'
;MQAVEIVVVGFILAFFVALTFYMFNSMAPRAQTAQAELNVLAQQILQRITSYSAYNLSNDIGIADPNAPGYLSDYAVDYLAMATAQLSGYPACNVWNPSSTVAQYVGDTVYMAGYGYVIPGLVNGNLNLTAIAINFFGREYGRYDVEIQIKPLVRLGVCPYVVMQNYGVTFENALSPVCAQFYSIMGAGLKNGTVYLVARGAGAYPQGQVAYTVYYCTTSTCYQPYTGTATLTPLVQSGGYYYSYAVAALPPYVSFSQIASLSAALVVYAQKVTYPYSAGFYVFNATSVSLIYGAPFPGSASTTLYLIHDADYVIPGSNLPCDGRLSSASGRQSLGIRYLSLYTGQGFVIYGSNIELDPGTGNSPVKVQPCSQCTTSAHCTACWASLPTDTLLAIAYVTPSSSSGKIPSAALVPIPLFPAPPATDVDVKTWLRWGFTKTPSTYASSAWGVFNSLTTTYLVNVTVYEYPSPLP
;
A
#
# COMPACT_ATOMS: atom_id res chain seq x y z
N MET A 1 -28.79 -8.16 77.57
CA MET A 1 -27.75 -8.41 76.54
C MET A 1 -28.22 -8.07 75.12
N GLN A 2 -29.50 -8.22 74.76
CA GLN A 2 -30.00 -7.92 73.41
C GLN A 2 -29.99 -6.43 72.96
N ALA A 3 -30.04 -5.47 73.89
CA ALA A 3 -30.06 -4.04 73.54
C ALA A 3 -28.69 -3.48 73.12
N VAL A 4 -27.58 -4.09 73.57
CA VAL A 4 -26.22 -3.64 73.23
C VAL A 4 -25.81 -4.16 71.85
N GLU A 5 -26.21 -5.38 71.50
CA GLU A 5 -25.92 -5.97 70.17
C GLU A 5 -26.60 -5.20 69.03
N ILE A 6 -27.84 -4.72 69.22
CA ILE A 6 -28.54 -3.93 68.20
C ILE A 6 -27.86 -2.58 67.94
N VAL A 7 -27.37 -1.93 69.00
CA VAL A 7 -26.66 -0.64 68.89
C VAL A 7 -25.30 -0.82 68.22
N VAL A 8 -24.56 -1.88 68.57
CA VAL A 8 -23.26 -2.17 67.96
C VAL A 8 -23.40 -2.57 66.49
N VAL A 9 -24.37 -3.41 66.14
CA VAL A 9 -24.64 -3.80 64.74
C VAL A 9 -25.10 -2.58 63.93
N GLY A 10 -25.95 -1.72 64.49
CA GLY A 10 -26.38 -0.48 63.84
C GLY A 10 -25.22 0.49 63.57
N PHE A 11 -24.29 0.63 64.52
CA PHE A 11 -23.11 1.48 64.35
C PHE A 11 -22.13 0.93 63.30
N ILE A 12 -21.91 -0.39 63.28
CA ILE A 12 -21.04 -1.04 62.29
C ILE A 12 -21.64 -0.91 60.89
N LEU A 13 -22.95 -1.11 60.72
CA LEU A 13 -23.63 -0.96 59.43
C LEU A 13 -23.60 0.49 58.94
N ALA A 14 -23.90 1.46 59.80
CA ALA A 14 -23.83 2.88 59.44
C ALA A 14 -22.40 3.31 59.08
N PHE A 15 -21.40 2.83 59.81
CA PHE A 15 -20.00 3.07 59.50
C PHE A 15 -19.59 2.41 58.18
N PHE A 16 -20.01 1.17 57.91
CA PHE A 16 -19.71 0.48 56.65
C PHE A 16 -20.35 1.16 55.44
N VAL A 17 -21.60 1.64 55.58
CA VAL A 17 -22.31 2.42 54.53
C VAL A 17 -21.66 3.78 54.31
N ALA A 18 -21.26 4.48 55.38
CA ALA A 18 -20.56 5.76 55.26
C ALA A 18 -19.16 5.62 54.63
N LEU A 19 -18.43 4.56 55.01
CA LEU A 19 -17.08 4.29 54.51
C LEU A 19 -17.11 3.80 53.06
N THR A 20 -18.12 3.01 52.66
CA THR A 20 -18.34 2.69 51.25
C THR A 20 -18.73 3.93 50.45
N PHE A 21 -19.69 4.75 50.91
CA PHE A 21 -20.03 5.99 50.19
C PHE A 21 -18.84 6.96 50.06
N TYR A 22 -18.02 7.11 51.11
CA TYR A 22 -16.86 7.99 51.10
C TYR A 22 -15.71 7.46 50.22
N MET A 23 -15.45 6.15 50.24
CA MET A 23 -14.43 5.52 49.40
C MET A 23 -14.85 5.42 47.92
N PHE A 24 -16.13 5.19 47.63
CA PHE A 24 -16.63 5.13 46.25
C PHE A 24 -16.78 6.52 45.62
N ASN A 25 -17.22 7.56 46.35
CA ASN A 25 -17.30 8.92 45.80
C ASN A 25 -15.94 9.60 45.60
N SER A 26 -14.89 9.16 46.32
CA SER A 26 -13.54 9.74 46.18
C SER A 26 -12.71 9.10 45.06
N MET A 27 -13.12 7.94 44.53
CA MET A 27 -12.40 7.23 43.47
C MET A 27 -13.17 7.07 42.14
N ALA A 28 -14.51 7.11 42.14
CA ALA A 28 -15.31 6.80 40.95
C ALA A 28 -15.59 7.95 39.97
N PRO A 29 -15.88 9.21 40.38
CA PRO A 29 -16.35 10.21 39.42
C PRO A 29 -15.24 10.67 38.47
N ARG A 30 -13.98 10.82 38.94
CA ARG A 30 -12.86 11.24 38.09
C ARG A 30 -12.46 10.20 37.05
N ALA A 31 -12.47 8.91 37.40
CA ALA A 31 -12.12 7.85 36.47
C ALA A 31 -13.19 7.69 35.37
N GLN A 32 -14.48 7.82 35.72
CA GLN A 32 -15.58 7.75 34.75
C GLN A 32 -15.65 8.98 33.84
N THR A 33 -15.44 10.19 34.36
CA THR A 33 -15.44 11.41 33.53
C THR A 33 -14.22 11.48 32.60
N ALA A 34 -13.03 11.14 33.09
CA ALA A 34 -11.82 11.10 32.25
C ALA A 34 -11.94 10.05 31.13
N GLN A 35 -12.52 8.88 31.43
CA GLN A 35 -12.76 7.85 30.41
C GLN A 35 -13.78 8.31 29.35
N ALA A 36 -14.83 9.03 29.76
CA ALA A 36 -15.82 9.57 28.83
C ALA A 36 -15.24 10.65 27.92
N GLU A 37 -14.41 11.55 28.47
CA GLU A 37 -13.70 12.58 27.70
C GLU A 37 -12.75 11.95 26.67
N LEU A 38 -11.96 10.95 27.08
CA LEU A 38 -11.05 10.23 26.18
C LEU A 38 -11.80 9.48 25.07
N ASN A 39 -12.96 8.88 25.37
CA ASN A 39 -13.82 8.26 24.34
C ASN A 39 -14.28 9.28 23.30
N VAL A 40 -14.71 10.47 23.73
CA VAL A 40 -15.15 11.53 22.82
C VAL A 40 -13.99 12.02 21.96
N LEU A 41 -12.81 12.22 22.55
CA LEU A 41 -11.60 12.60 21.79
C LEU A 41 -11.21 11.53 20.76
N ALA A 42 -11.22 10.25 21.13
CA ALA A 42 -10.90 9.17 20.20
C ALA A 42 -11.90 9.12 19.03
N GLN A 43 -13.19 9.31 19.29
CA GLN A 43 -14.21 9.38 18.23
C GLN A 43 -14.05 10.62 17.34
N GLN A 44 -13.76 11.79 17.91
CA GLN A 44 -13.51 13.02 17.15
C GLN A 44 -12.29 12.90 16.24
N ILE A 45 -11.20 12.31 16.73
CA ILE A 45 -10.01 12.03 15.92
C ILE A 45 -10.35 11.05 14.81
N LEU A 46 -11.03 9.94 15.12
CA LEU A 46 -11.46 8.96 14.10
C LEU A 46 -12.30 9.63 12.99
N GLN A 47 -13.28 10.45 13.37
CA GLN A 47 -14.10 11.20 12.42
C GLN A 47 -13.25 12.18 11.61
N ARG A 48 -12.35 12.93 12.25
CA ARG A 48 -11.47 13.89 11.57
C ARG A 48 -10.58 13.21 10.54
N ILE A 49 -9.85 12.15 10.92
CA ILE A 49 -8.90 11.50 9.99
C ILE A 49 -9.62 10.87 8.79
N THR A 50 -10.87 10.42 8.96
CA THR A 50 -11.64 9.76 7.90
C THR A 50 -12.53 10.68 7.06
N SER A 51 -12.72 11.94 7.47
CA SER A 51 -13.53 12.93 6.75
C SER A 51 -12.73 14.06 6.11
N TYR A 52 -11.45 14.21 6.48
CA TYR A 52 -10.55 15.24 5.99
C TYR A 52 -9.35 14.63 5.27
N SER A 53 -8.89 15.30 4.22
CA SER A 53 -7.70 14.95 3.44
C SER A 53 -6.58 15.92 3.77
N ALA A 54 -5.47 15.42 4.31
CA ALA A 54 -4.35 16.27 4.71
C ALA A 54 -3.53 16.72 3.51
N TYR A 55 -3.21 18.01 3.44
CA TYR A 55 -2.30 18.54 2.43
C TYR A 55 -0.86 18.00 2.60
N ASN A 56 -0.45 17.75 3.85
CA ASN A 56 0.86 17.20 4.16
C ASN A 56 0.75 16.12 5.25
N LEU A 57 0.76 14.86 4.81
CA LEU A 57 0.65 13.67 5.65
C LEU A 57 1.82 13.48 6.64
N SER A 58 2.94 14.19 6.47
CA SER A 58 4.05 14.13 7.43
C SER A 58 3.80 14.93 8.71
N ASN A 59 2.93 15.95 8.63
CA ASN A 59 2.65 16.87 9.74
C ASN A 59 1.21 16.77 10.26
N ASP A 60 0.27 16.29 9.46
CA ASP A 60 -1.15 16.16 9.78
C ASP A 60 -1.71 14.86 9.21
N ILE A 61 -2.71 14.26 9.85
CA ILE A 61 -3.26 12.97 9.41
C ILE A 61 -4.70 13.19 8.98
N GLY A 62 -4.91 13.12 7.67
CA GLY A 62 -6.20 13.15 7.02
C GLY A 62 -6.15 12.24 5.81
N ILE A 63 -6.88 11.13 5.88
CA ILE A 63 -6.82 10.03 4.90
C ILE A 63 -8.10 9.92 4.09
N ALA A 64 -9.01 10.90 4.16
CA ALA A 64 -10.16 10.92 3.26
C ALA A 64 -9.72 11.10 1.81
N ASP A 65 -10.39 10.43 0.90
CA ASP A 65 -10.20 10.63 -0.53
C ASP A 65 -10.86 11.95 -0.96
N PRO A 66 -10.09 12.95 -1.44
CA PRO A 66 -10.65 14.22 -1.89
C PRO A 66 -11.53 14.07 -3.13
N ASN A 67 -11.35 13.00 -3.90
CA ASN A 67 -12.04 12.73 -5.16
C ASN A 67 -13.20 11.73 -4.99
N ALA A 68 -13.32 11.07 -3.83
CA ALA A 68 -14.39 10.11 -3.53
C ALA A 68 -14.95 10.31 -2.11
N PRO A 69 -15.99 11.15 -1.94
CA PRO A 69 -16.58 11.42 -0.63
C PRO A 69 -17.02 10.14 0.09
N GLY A 70 -16.60 9.99 1.35
CA GLY A 70 -16.91 8.82 2.19
C GLY A 70 -15.95 7.63 2.00
N TYR A 71 -14.97 7.73 1.11
CA TYR A 71 -13.91 6.75 0.94
C TYR A 71 -12.59 7.23 1.55
N LEU A 72 -11.75 6.29 1.96
CA LEU A 72 -10.36 6.55 2.31
C LEU A 72 -9.48 6.57 1.06
N SER A 73 -8.49 7.46 1.05
CA SER A 73 -7.45 7.51 0.04
C SER A 73 -6.46 6.37 0.23
N ASP A 74 -6.43 5.40 -0.69
CA ASP A 74 -5.43 4.32 -0.70
C ASP A 74 -4.00 4.87 -0.73
N TYR A 75 -3.79 5.99 -1.46
CA TYR A 75 -2.50 6.68 -1.51
C TYR A 75 -2.07 7.21 -0.14
N ALA A 76 -2.97 7.86 0.60
CA ALA A 76 -2.66 8.37 1.93
C ALA A 76 -2.37 7.24 2.92
N VAL A 77 -3.11 6.14 2.82
CA VAL A 77 -2.90 4.95 3.67
C VAL A 77 -1.55 4.30 3.37
N ASP A 78 -1.16 4.13 2.11
CA ASP A 78 0.14 3.56 1.74
C ASP A 78 1.31 4.48 2.14
N TYR A 79 1.16 5.79 1.95
CA TYR A 79 2.15 6.75 2.43
C TYR A 79 2.35 6.63 3.94
N LEU A 80 1.26 6.60 4.73
CA LEU A 80 1.37 6.42 6.16
C LEU A 80 1.93 5.03 6.52
N ALA A 81 1.63 3.98 5.76
CA ALA A 81 2.19 2.65 5.97
C ALA A 81 3.72 2.68 5.80
N MET A 82 4.23 3.39 4.80
CA MET A 82 5.66 3.62 4.63
C MET A 82 6.26 4.46 5.76
N ALA A 83 5.64 5.60 6.05
CA ALA A 83 6.19 6.58 6.99
C ALA A 83 6.19 6.05 8.44
N THR A 84 5.15 5.28 8.82
CA THR A 84 5.09 4.58 10.11
C THR A 84 6.02 3.38 10.19
N ALA A 85 6.27 2.71 9.06
CA ALA A 85 7.24 1.63 9.02
C ALA A 85 8.68 2.12 9.16
N GLN A 86 8.98 3.41 8.90
CA GLN A 86 10.30 4.09 8.85
C GLN A 86 11.45 3.39 8.09
N LEU A 87 11.26 2.13 7.70
CA LEU A 87 12.09 1.20 6.96
C LEU A 87 11.14 0.05 6.57
N SER A 88 10.24 0.25 5.60
CA SER A 88 9.62 -0.91 4.92
C SER A 88 10.68 -1.80 4.22
N GLY A 89 11.96 -1.41 4.27
CA GLY A 89 13.06 -2.02 3.52
C GLY A 89 13.02 -1.63 2.05
N TYR A 90 12.11 -0.75 1.62
CA TYR A 90 12.09 -0.29 0.24
C TYR A 90 13.41 0.46 -0.06
N PRO A 91 14.16 0.02 -1.09
CA PRO A 91 15.37 0.71 -1.49
C PRO A 91 15.08 2.17 -1.82
N ALA A 92 15.89 3.08 -1.27
CA ALA A 92 15.85 4.48 -1.66
C ALA A 92 16.73 4.70 -2.91
N CYS A 93 16.26 5.53 -3.82
CA CYS A 93 16.92 5.87 -5.07
C CYS A 93 16.96 7.38 -5.25
N ASN A 94 18.05 7.91 -5.80
CA ASN A 94 18.18 9.32 -6.13
C ASN A 94 17.92 9.54 -7.61
N VAL A 95 17.33 10.68 -7.96
CA VAL A 95 17.30 11.13 -9.35
C VAL A 95 18.73 11.46 -9.77
N TRP A 96 19.18 10.89 -10.89
CA TRP A 96 20.54 11.02 -11.42
C TRP A 96 21.01 12.47 -11.52
N ASN A 97 20.11 13.35 -11.98
CA ASN A 97 20.34 14.78 -12.04
C ASN A 97 19.29 15.51 -11.19
N PRO A 98 19.62 15.93 -9.96
CA PRO A 98 18.73 16.69 -9.08
C PRO A 98 18.25 18.02 -9.67
N SER A 99 18.97 18.58 -10.66
CA SER A 99 18.58 19.79 -11.36
C SER A 99 17.71 19.51 -12.61
N SER A 100 17.38 18.26 -12.89
CA SER A 100 16.53 17.88 -14.02
C SER A 100 15.07 18.28 -13.79
N THR A 101 14.31 18.39 -14.87
CA THR A 101 12.86 18.54 -14.78
C THR A 101 12.19 17.36 -14.08
N VAL A 102 12.77 16.14 -14.14
CA VAL A 102 12.23 14.97 -13.42
C VAL A 102 12.24 15.22 -11.91
N ALA A 103 13.39 15.64 -11.36
CA ALA A 103 13.54 15.94 -9.94
C ALA A 103 12.57 17.05 -9.46
N GLN A 104 12.27 18.04 -10.30
CA GLN A 104 11.28 19.07 -9.98
C GLN A 104 9.87 18.50 -9.78
N TYR A 105 9.50 17.43 -10.49
CA TYR A 105 8.19 16.81 -10.39
C TYR A 105 8.11 15.69 -9.36
N VAL A 106 9.18 14.91 -9.15
CA VAL A 106 9.17 13.73 -8.26
C VAL A 106 10.03 13.82 -7.01
N GLY A 107 10.81 14.89 -6.87
CA GLY A 107 11.79 15.06 -5.81
C GLY A 107 13.13 14.41 -6.13
N ASP A 108 14.17 14.76 -5.36
CA ASP A 108 15.54 14.29 -5.57
C ASP A 108 15.76 12.83 -5.14
N THR A 109 14.90 12.33 -4.25
CA THR A 109 14.89 10.95 -3.77
C THR A 109 13.52 10.33 -4.06
N VAL A 110 13.48 9.03 -4.32
CA VAL A 110 12.25 8.23 -4.43
C VAL A 110 12.43 6.90 -3.72
N TYR A 111 11.33 6.25 -3.36
CA TYR A 111 11.32 4.94 -2.72
C TYR A 111 10.72 3.89 -3.64
N MET A 112 11.40 2.75 -3.79
CA MET A 112 11.02 1.70 -4.73
C MET A 112 9.97 0.76 -4.12
N ALA A 113 8.71 0.99 -4.44
CA ALA A 113 7.58 0.22 -3.90
C ALA A 113 7.18 -0.90 -4.88
N GLY A 114 7.93 -1.99 -4.87
CA GLY A 114 7.66 -3.14 -5.74
C GLY A 114 8.18 -2.96 -7.18
N TYR A 115 7.54 -3.64 -8.14
CA TYR A 115 8.02 -3.68 -9.52
C TYR A 115 7.46 -2.52 -10.34
N GLY A 116 8.31 -1.50 -10.58
CA GLY A 116 7.99 -0.40 -11.50
C GLY A 116 7.06 0.67 -10.94
N TYR A 117 6.85 0.68 -9.63
CA TYR A 117 6.15 1.73 -8.90
C TYR A 117 7.13 2.41 -7.95
N VAL A 118 7.14 3.74 -7.98
CA VAL A 118 7.98 4.56 -7.10
C VAL A 118 7.15 5.56 -6.35
N ILE A 119 7.59 5.83 -5.13
CA ILE A 119 6.95 6.78 -4.24
C ILE A 119 7.84 8.02 -4.20
N PRO A 120 7.36 9.18 -4.70
CA PRO A 120 8.10 10.42 -4.74
C PRO A 120 8.62 10.85 -3.36
N GLY A 121 9.87 11.32 -3.27
CA GLY A 121 10.46 11.81 -2.02
C GLY A 121 10.07 13.25 -1.66
N LEU A 122 9.24 13.90 -2.48
CA LEU A 122 8.51 15.10 -2.06
C LEU A 122 7.62 14.83 -0.84
N VAL A 123 7.30 13.56 -0.59
CA VAL A 123 6.64 13.13 0.63
C VAL A 123 7.72 12.71 1.63
N ASN A 124 8.04 13.63 2.55
CA ASN A 124 9.13 13.49 3.50
C ASN A 124 8.81 12.33 4.47
N GLY A 125 9.41 11.14 4.26
CA GLY A 125 9.07 9.88 4.93
C GLY A 125 9.25 9.82 6.45
N ASN A 126 9.58 10.95 7.10
CA ASN A 126 9.58 11.10 8.54
C ASN A 126 8.30 11.80 8.98
N LEU A 127 7.49 11.08 9.77
CA LEU A 127 6.36 11.69 10.47
C LEU A 127 6.86 12.64 11.55
N ASN A 128 6.45 13.90 11.50
CA ASN A 128 6.65 14.85 12.57
C ASN A 128 5.59 14.62 13.66
N LEU A 129 5.86 13.65 14.54
CA LEU A 129 4.94 13.21 15.58
C LEU A 129 4.51 14.35 16.52
N THR A 130 5.37 15.35 16.73
CA THR A 130 5.04 16.54 17.52
C THR A 130 4.05 17.43 16.79
N ALA A 131 4.26 17.70 15.49
CA ALA A 131 3.30 18.48 14.70
C ALA A 131 1.95 17.78 14.59
N ILE A 132 1.95 16.45 14.42
CA ILE A 132 0.73 15.63 14.40
C ILE A 132 -0.03 15.75 15.73
N ALA A 133 0.67 15.63 16.87
CA ALA A 133 0.04 15.78 18.18
C ALA A 133 -0.51 17.20 18.40
N ILE A 134 0.22 18.24 17.99
CA ILE A 134 -0.25 19.63 18.02
C ILE A 134 -1.50 19.81 17.17
N ASN A 135 -1.55 19.18 15.99
CA ASN A 135 -2.71 19.27 15.11
C ASN A 135 -3.97 18.66 15.73
N PHE A 136 -3.86 17.55 16.46
CA PHE A 136 -5.01 16.93 17.12
C PHE A 136 -5.42 17.61 18.42
N PHE A 137 -4.45 17.99 19.26
CA PHE A 137 -4.71 18.40 20.64
C PHE A 137 -4.47 19.90 20.90
N GLY A 138 -3.96 20.65 19.91
CA GLY A 138 -3.68 22.07 20.04
C GLY A 138 -2.70 22.35 21.17
N ARG A 139 -3.07 23.21 22.11
CA ARG A 139 -2.24 23.57 23.28
C ARG A 139 -2.09 22.42 24.28
N GLU A 140 -3.00 21.45 24.26
CA GLU A 140 -3.02 20.31 25.17
C GLU A 140 -2.18 19.12 24.67
N TYR A 141 -1.40 19.29 23.59
CA TYR A 141 -0.55 18.22 23.03
C TYR A 141 0.51 17.67 24.01
N GLY A 142 0.81 18.40 25.09
CA GLY A 142 1.66 17.92 26.17
C GLY A 142 0.98 16.93 27.12
N ARG A 143 -0.36 16.87 27.12
CA ARG A 143 -1.17 16.03 28.00
C ARG A 143 -1.68 14.76 27.32
N TYR A 144 -1.81 14.78 25.99
CA TYR A 144 -2.42 13.67 25.26
C TYR A 144 -1.51 13.07 24.19
N ASP A 145 -1.78 11.80 23.92
CA ASP A 145 -1.11 11.01 22.89
C ASP A 145 -2.13 10.22 22.09
N VAL A 146 -1.80 9.87 20.85
CA VAL A 146 -2.65 9.07 19.98
C VAL A 146 -1.86 7.98 19.27
N GLU A 147 -2.49 6.81 19.20
CA GLU A 147 -2.10 5.69 18.34
C GLU A 147 -3.17 5.48 17.28
N ILE A 148 -2.78 5.46 16.01
CA ILE A 148 -3.68 5.26 14.86
C ILE A 148 -3.22 4.04 14.10
N GLN A 149 -4.06 3.01 14.07
CA GLN A 149 -3.82 1.78 13.34
C GLN A 149 -4.80 1.66 12.17
N ILE A 150 -4.29 1.41 10.97
CA ILE A 150 -5.12 1.17 9.77
C ILE A 150 -4.72 -0.18 9.18
N LYS A 151 -5.68 -1.12 9.14
CA LYS A 151 -5.43 -2.51 8.75
C LYS A 151 -6.46 -2.96 7.72
N PRO A 152 -6.06 -3.61 6.62
CA PRO A 152 -7.02 -4.19 5.69
C PRO A 152 -7.77 -5.35 6.37
N LEU A 153 -9.10 -5.37 6.26
CA LEU A 153 -9.92 -6.47 6.81
C LEU A 153 -9.66 -7.80 6.10
N VAL A 154 -9.39 -7.72 4.79
CA VAL A 154 -9.03 -8.85 3.94
C VAL A 154 -7.79 -8.48 3.14
N ARG A 155 -6.82 -9.39 3.09
CA ARG A 155 -5.65 -9.28 2.20
C ARG A 155 -5.78 -10.32 1.09
N LEU A 156 -5.90 -9.86 -0.16
CA LEU A 156 -5.89 -10.69 -1.36
C LEU A 156 -4.47 -10.83 -1.90
N GLY A 157 -4.09 -12.04 -2.28
CA GLY A 157 -2.82 -12.36 -2.93
C GLY A 157 -3.07 -13.18 -4.20
N VAL A 158 -2.31 -12.86 -5.26
CA VAL A 158 -2.21 -13.71 -6.45
C VAL A 158 -1.00 -14.63 -6.25
N CYS A 159 -1.28 -15.93 -6.12
CA CYS A 159 -0.33 -16.96 -5.72
C CYS A 159 -0.20 -18.00 -6.84
N PRO A 160 0.63 -17.75 -7.88
CA PRO A 160 0.87 -18.73 -8.93
C PRO A 160 1.68 -19.92 -8.42
N TYR A 161 1.49 -21.09 -9.00
CA TYR A 161 2.35 -22.24 -8.79
C TYR A 161 2.61 -22.90 -10.14
N VAL A 162 3.70 -22.47 -10.79
CA VAL A 162 4.07 -22.96 -12.12
C VAL A 162 5.56 -23.28 -12.15
N VAL A 163 5.87 -24.56 -12.27
CA VAL A 163 7.23 -25.10 -12.33
C VAL A 163 7.56 -25.46 -13.78
N MET A 164 8.51 -24.75 -14.36
CA MET A 164 9.04 -24.94 -15.71
C MET A 164 10.41 -25.59 -15.65
N GLN A 165 10.44 -26.92 -15.44
CA GLN A 165 11.69 -27.67 -15.25
C GLN A 165 12.70 -27.49 -16.39
N ASN A 166 12.22 -27.49 -17.65
CA ASN A 166 13.07 -27.30 -18.84
C ASN A 166 13.76 -25.92 -18.89
N TYR A 167 13.29 -24.95 -18.10
CA TYR A 167 13.86 -23.60 -18.01
C TYR A 167 14.49 -23.33 -16.63
N GLY A 168 14.37 -24.25 -15.66
CA GLY A 168 14.84 -24.04 -14.30
C GLY A 168 14.11 -22.90 -13.55
N VAL A 169 12.88 -22.57 -13.95
CA VAL A 169 12.11 -21.45 -13.39
C VAL A 169 10.89 -21.96 -12.63
N THR A 170 10.65 -21.41 -11.43
CA THR A 170 9.40 -21.57 -10.69
C THR A 170 8.75 -20.21 -10.52
N PHE A 171 7.54 -20.05 -11.04
CA PHE A 171 6.71 -18.89 -10.80
C PHE A 171 5.89 -19.12 -9.53
N GLU A 172 6.32 -18.47 -8.46
CA GLU A 172 5.64 -18.44 -7.16
C GLU A 172 5.79 -17.05 -6.52
N ASN A 173 4.84 -16.69 -5.65
CA ASN A 173 4.87 -15.43 -4.89
C ASN A 173 5.27 -15.70 -3.44
N ALA A 174 6.40 -16.36 -3.22
CA ALA A 174 6.81 -16.82 -1.89
C ALA A 174 7.15 -15.66 -0.91
N LEU A 175 7.40 -14.46 -1.42
CA LEU A 175 7.66 -13.27 -0.58
C LEU A 175 6.38 -12.68 0.02
N SER A 176 5.21 -12.93 -0.58
CA SER A 176 3.94 -12.50 -0.02
C SER A 176 3.58 -13.37 1.20
N PRO A 177 3.37 -12.79 2.40
CA PRO A 177 2.98 -13.57 3.58
C PRO A 177 1.69 -14.37 3.38
N VAL A 178 0.77 -13.88 2.54
CA VAL A 178 -0.47 -14.59 2.20
C VAL A 178 -0.17 -15.84 1.38
N CYS A 179 0.67 -15.71 0.35
CA CYS A 179 0.99 -16.82 -0.53
C CYS A 179 1.94 -17.83 0.11
N ALA A 180 2.96 -17.37 0.86
CA ALA A 180 3.87 -18.24 1.60
C ALA A 180 3.11 -19.19 2.54
N GLN A 181 2.19 -18.64 3.34
CA GLN A 181 1.35 -19.43 4.23
C GLN A 181 0.43 -20.36 3.44
N PHE A 182 -0.15 -19.90 2.33
CA PHE A 182 -0.99 -20.73 1.47
C PHE A 182 -0.25 -21.93 0.87
N TYR A 183 0.97 -21.74 0.34
CA TYR A 183 1.77 -22.84 -0.20
C TYR A 183 2.11 -23.87 0.89
N SER A 184 2.44 -23.40 2.10
CA SER A 184 2.68 -24.27 3.25
C SER A 184 1.44 -25.09 3.64
N ILE A 185 0.25 -24.47 3.60
CA ILE A 185 -1.02 -25.15 3.88
C ILE A 185 -1.35 -26.19 2.81
N MET A 186 -1.26 -25.80 1.53
CA MET A 186 -1.66 -26.66 0.42
C MET A 186 -0.69 -27.82 0.21
N GLY A 187 0.62 -27.59 0.38
CA GLY A 187 1.67 -28.59 0.23
C GLY A 187 1.50 -29.41 -1.05
N ALA A 188 1.34 -30.73 -0.91
CA ALA A 188 1.16 -31.66 -2.02
C ALA A 188 -0.15 -31.47 -2.82
N GLY A 189 -1.10 -30.69 -2.32
CA GLY A 189 -2.35 -30.35 -3.01
C GLY A 189 -2.20 -29.27 -4.10
N LEU A 190 -1.02 -28.64 -4.21
CA LEU A 190 -0.74 -27.65 -5.25
C LEU A 190 -0.66 -28.32 -6.62
N LYS A 191 -1.37 -27.76 -7.60
CA LYS A 191 -1.39 -28.22 -9.00
C LYS A 191 -0.48 -27.33 -9.83
N ASN A 192 0.54 -27.93 -10.45
CA ASN A 192 1.44 -27.22 -11.37
C ASN A 192 0.64 -26.58 -12.53
N GLY A 193 0.99 -25.34 -12.90
CA GLY A 193 0.30 -24.59 -13.96
C GLY A 193 -0.90 -23.78 -13.48
N THR A 194 -1.11 -23.68 -12.17
CA THR A 194 -2.31 -23.05 -11.59
C THR A 194 -2.00 -21.66 -11.02
N VAL A 195 -2.93 -20.73 -11.20
CA VAL A 195 -2.89 -19.41 -10.55
C VAL A 195 -4.00 -19.34 -9.50
N TYR A 196 -3.60 -19.35 -8.23
CA TYR A 196 -4.52 -19.26 -7.10
C TYR A 196 -4.76 -17.80 -6.70
N LEU A 197 -6.02 -17.48 -6.42
CA LEU A 197 -6.43 -16.21 -5.83
C LEU A 197 -6.73 -16.46 -4.36
N VAL A 198 -5.90 -15.94 -3.46
CA VAL A 198 -5.95 -16.30 -2.03
C VAL A 198 -6.32 -15.09 -1.20
N ALA A 199 -7.39 -15.21 -0.42
CA ALA A 199 -7.85 -14.17 0.49
C ALA A 199 -7.61 -14.59 1.95
N ARG A 200 -7.05 -13.67 2.74
CA ARG A 200 -6.79 -13.83 4.19
C ARG A 200 -7.64 -12.85 4.99
N GLY A 201 -8.46 -13.33 5.92
CA GLY A 201 -9.27 -12.50 6.84
C GLY A 201 -8.86 -12.66 8.31
N ALA A 202 -9.05 -11.61 9.11
CA ALA A 202 -8.62 -11.54 10.53
C ALA A 202 -9.66 -12.02 11.57
N GLY A 203 -10.77 -12.62 11.15
CA GLY A 203 -11.81 -13.09 12.08
C GLY A 203 -12.88 -14.02 11.50
N ALA A 204 -12.97 -14.10 10.17
CA ALA A 204 -13.85 -15.04 9.47
C ALA A 204 -13.26 -15.38 8.10
N TYR A 205 -13.72 -16.50 7.52
CA TYR A 205 -13.39 -16.89 6.15
C TYR A 205 -13.85 -15.81 5.15
N PRO A 206 -12.95 -15.25 4.32
CA PRO A 206 -13.35 -14.35 3.25
C PRO A 206 -14.26 -15.06 2.25
N GLN A 207 -15.50 -14.58 2.11
CA GLN A 207 -16.49 -15.12 1.17
C GLN A 207 -16.76 -14.16 0.01
N GLY A 208 -17.40 -14.69 -1.04
CA GLY A 208 -17.87 -13.92 -2.18
C GLY A 208 -17.04 -14.13 -3.44
N GLN A 209 -17.13 -13.16 -4.36
CA GLN A 209 -16.53 -13.23 -5.67
C GLN A 209 -15.26 -12.39 -5.77
N VAL A 210 -14.31 -12.90 -6.56
CA VAL A 210 -13.10 -12.20 -7.00
C VAL A 210 -13.18 -12.08 -8.52
N ALA A 211 -13.21 -10.85 -9.01
CA ALA A 211 -12.97 -10.56 -10.41
C ALA A 211 -11.46 -10.56 -10.64
N TYR A 212 -11.01 -11.18 -11.72
CA TYR A 212 -9.60 -11.19 -12.09
C TYR A 212 -9.43 -10.91 -13.57
N THR A 213 -8.33 -10.26 -13.92
CA THR A 213 -7.98 -9.93 -15.29
C THR A 213 -6.57 -10.41 -15.59
N VAL A 214 -6.42 -11.11 -16.71
CA VAL A 214 -5.18 -11.67 -17.22
C VAL A 214 -4.75 -10.83 -18.41
N TYR A 215 -3.61 -10.16 -18.29
CA TYR A 215 -3.02 -9.35 -19.33
C TYR A 215 -1.73 -10.00 -19.83
N TYR A 216 -1.70 -10.38 -21.10
CA TYR A 216 -0.63 -11.18 -21.71
C TYR A 216 -0.13 -10.54 -23.00
N CYS A 217 1.18 -10.34 -23.07
CA CYS A 217 1.85 -9.80 -24.26
C CYS A 217 3.08 -10.63 -24.61
N THR A 218 3.27 -10.87 -25.91
CA THR A 218 4.52 -11.40 -26.48
C THR A 218 5.36 -10.23 -26.99
N THR A 219 6.50 -10.53 -27.63
CA THR A 219 7.30 -9.51 -28.35
C THR A 219 6.59 -8.90 -29.56
N SER A 220 5.60 -9.60 -30.13
CA SER A 220 4.92 -9.19 -31.36
C SER A 220 3.49 -8.70 -31.14
N THR A 221 2.82 -9.19 -30.10
CA THR A 221 1.38 -9.00 -29.93
C THR A 221 1.00 -8.89 -28.47
N CYS A 222 0.18 -7.91 -28.13
CA CYS A 222 -0.59 -7.89 -26.89
C CYS A 222 -1.99 -8.44 -27.16
N TYR A 223 -2.37 -9.46 -26.41
CA TYR A 223 -3.71 -10.05 -26.52
C TYR A 223 -4.73 -9.18 -25.80
N GLN A 224 -5.99 -9.29 -26.19
CA GLN A 224 -7.07 -8.64 -25.46
C GLN A 224 -7.08 -9.16 -24.01
N PRO A 225 -7.27 -8.28 -23.01
CA PRO A 225 -7.35 -8.67 -21.61
C PRO A 225 -8.46 -9.70 -21.40
N TYR A 226 -8.13 -10.82 -20.75
CA TYR A 226 -9.12 -11.83 -20.37
C TYR A 226 -9.62 -11.55 -18.96
N THR A 227 -10.90 -11.26 -18.81
CA THR A 227 -11.53 -10.99 -17.51
C THR A 227 -12.45 -12.16 -17.13
N GLY A 228 -12.36 -12.58 -15.88
CA GLY A 228 -13.23 -13.62 -15.33
C GLY A 228 -13.59 -13.35 -13.88
N THR A 229 -14.51 -14.16 -13.35
CA THR A 229 -14.89 -14.14 -11.93
C THR A 229 -14.71 -15.52 -11.34
N ALA A 230 -14.23 -15.60 -10.09
CA ALA A 230 -14.12 -16.84 -9.35
C ALA A 230 -14.69 -16.68 -7.94
N THR A 231 -15.34 -17.73 -7.44
CA THR A 231 -15.92 -17.75 -6.10
C THR A 231 -14.91 -18.25 -5.09
N LEU A 232 -14.73 -17.51 -3.99
CA LEU A 232 -13.86 -17.91 -2.89
C LEU A 232 -14.46 -19.10 -2.15
N THR A 233 -13.64 -20.13 -1.97
CA THR A 233 -13.96 -21.31 -1.18
C THR A 233 -13.14 -21.30 0.11
N PRO A 234 -13.76 -21.51 1.29
CA PRO A 234 -13.03 -21.65 2.55
C PRO A 234 -11.95 -22.74 2.46
N LEU A 235 -10.76 -22.45 3.00
CA LEU A 235 -9.65 -23.40 3.06
C LEU A 235 -9.42 -23.89 4.49
N VAL A 236 -8.78 -23.06 5.32
CA VAL A 236 -8.40 -23.41 6.69
C VAL A 236 -8.16 -22.15 7.51
N GLN A 237 -8.21 -22.30 8.83
CA GLN A 237 -7.68 -21.32 9.78
C GLN A 237 -6.24 -21.66 10.14
N SER A 238 -5.32 -20.70 10.01
CA SER A 238 -3.89 -20.89 10.31
C SER A 238 -3.27 -19.59 10.81
N GLY A 239 -2.44 -19.65 11.85
CA GLY A 239 -1.76 -18.49 12.41
C GLY A 239 -2.71 -17.39 12.92
N GLY A 240 -3.91 -17.75 13.38
CA GLY A 240 -4.94 -16.78 13.80
C GLY A 240 -5.74 -16.13 12.66
N TYR A 241 -5.47 -16.50 11.40
CA TYR A 241 -6.17 -15.98 10.22
C TYR A 241 -6.99 -17.05 9.52
N TYR A 242 -8.03 -16.62 8.80
CA TYR A 242 -8.89 -17.48 8.01
C TYR A 242 -8.57 -17.32 6.53
N TYR A 243 -8.29 -18.42 5.83
CA TYR A 243 -7.91 -18.41 4.44
C TYR A 243 -9.04 -18.94 3.56
N SER A 244 -9.24 -18.31 2.42
CA SER A 244 -10.12 -18.78 1.34
C SER A 244 -9.41 -18.62 0.02
N TYR A 245 -9.71 -19.47 -0.94
CA TYR A 245 -9.06 -19.44 -2.24
C TYR A 245 -10.03 -19.66 -3.39
N ALA A 246 -9.62 -19.22 -4.56
CA ALA A 246 -10.23 -19.52 -5.84
C ALA A 246 -9.13 -19.80 -6.87
N VAL A 247 -9.50 -20.32 -8.04
CA VAL A 247 -8.58 -20.55 -9.15
C VAL A 247 -8.93 -19.60 -10.30
N ALA A 248 -7.94 -18.85 -10.76
CA ALA A 248 -8.08 -18.03 -11.96
C ALA A 248 -7.96 -18.93 -13.20
N ALA A 249 -8.94 -18.86 -14.10
CA ALA A 249 -8.84 -19.50 -15.40
C ALA A 249 -7.86 -18.71 -16.26
N LEU A 250 -6.87 -19.39 -16.84
CA LEU A 250 -5.96 -18.79 -17.81
C LEU A 250 -6.49 -19.03 -19.21
N PRO A 251 -6.46 -18.02 -20.09
CA PRO A 251 -6.86 -18.18 -21.47
C PRO A 251 -5.87 -19.08 -22.22
N PRO A 252 -6.32 -19.82 -23.25
CA PRO A 252 -5.53 -20.86 -23.92
C PRO A 252 -4.28 -20.33 -24.66
N TYR A 253 -4.22 -19.03 -24.93
CA TYR A 253 -3.06 -18.38 -25.58
C TYR A 253 -1.91 -18.05 -24.61
N VAL A 254 -2.11 -18.20 -23.29
CA VAL A 254 -1.03 -17.98 -22.32
C VAL A 254 -0.03 -19.13 -22.39
N SER A 255 1.22 -18.81 -22.71
CA SER A 255 2.32 -19.77 -22.77
C SER A 255 3.37 -19.51 -21.70
N PHE A 256 3.42 -20.39 -20.69
CA PHE A 256 4.44 -20.32 -19.65
C PHE A 256 5.86 -20.61 -20.14
N SER A 257 6.03 -21.34 -21.26
CA SER A 257 7.34 -21.51 -21.88
C SER A 257 7.85 -20.22 -22.52
N GLN A 258 6.97 -19.44 -23.16
CA GLN A 258 7.33 -18.12 -23.70
C GLN A 258 7.63 -17.10 -22.60
N ILE A 259 6.90 -17.17 -21.48
CA ILE A 259 7.16 -16.35 -20.28
C ILE A 259 8.53 -16.74 -19.69
N ALA A 260 8.80 -18.04 -19.53
CA ALA A 260 10.07 -18.52 -18.98
C ALA A 260 11.28 -18.23 -19.89
N SER A 261 11.08 -18.13 -21.20
CA SER A 261 12.12 -17.70 -22.16
C SER A 261 12.26 -16.18 -22.29
N LEU A 262 11.58 -15.40 -21.46
CA LEU A 262 11.57 -13.93 -21.48
C LEU A 262 11.04 -13.30 -22.78
N SER A 263 10.32 -14.08 -23.59
CA SER A 263 9.70 -13.67 -24.87
C SER A 263 8.24 -13.24 -24.74
N ALA A 264 7.69 -13.36 -23.53
CA ALA A 264 6.37 -12.88 -23.17
C ALA A 264 6.34 -12.40 -21.71
N ALA A 265 5.34 -11.58 -21.41
CA ALA A 265 5.04 -11.08 -20.07
C ALA A 265 3.56 -11.30 -19.75
N LEU A 266 3.28 -11.56 -18.48
CA LEU A 266 1.93 -11.80 -17.98
C LEU A 266 1.73 -11.04 -16.67
N VAL A 267 0.61 -10.34 -16.56
CA VAL A 267 0.13 -9.77 -15.29
C VAL A 267 -1.24 -10.36 -14.99
N VAL A 268 -1.42 -10.81 -13.76
CA VAL A 268 -2.73 -11.19 -13.24
C VAL A 268 -3.09 -10.21 -12.14
N TYR A 269 -4.13 -9.41 -12.39
CA TYR A 269 -4.74 -8.54 -11.40
C TYR A 269 -6.02 -9.18 -10.88
N ALA A 270 -6.28 -9.08 -9.58
CA ALA A 270 -7.46 -9.63 -8.96
C ALA A 270 -8.03 -8.63 -7.95
N GLN A 271 -9.35 -8.56 -7.90
CA GLN A 271 -10.11 -7.72 -6.99
C GLN A 271 -11.28 -8.51 -6.41
N LYS A 272 -11.35 -8.56 -5.09
CA LYS A 272 -12.52 -9.06 -4.37
C LYS A 272 -13.61 -8.00 -4.48
N VAL A 273 -14.59 -8.27 -5.34
CA VAL A 273 -15.69 -7.33 -5.67
C VAL A 273 -16.87 -7.44 -4.72
N THR A 274 -16.94 -8.51 -3.93
CA THR A 274 -17.89 -8.61 -2.80
C THR A 274 -17.26 -8.03 -1.55
N TYR A 275 -18.02 -7.30 -0.73
CA TYR A 275 -17.54 -6.78 0.57
C TYR A 275 -17.06 -7.91 1.51
N PRO A 276 -16.00 -7.70 2.34
CA PRO A 276 -15.06 -6.58 2.34
C PRO A 276 -14.17 -6.59 1.09
N TYR A 277 -13.83 -5.42 0.56
CA TYR A 277 -13.05 -5.26 -0.67
C TYR A 277 -11.55 -5.48 -0.42
N SER A 278 -10.84 -5.97 -1.43
CA SER A 278 -9.38 -6.14 -1.43
C SER A 278 -8.89 -6.36 -2.87
N ALA A 279 -7.71 -5.86 -3.21
CA ALA A 279 -7.09 -6.07 -4.51
C ALA A 279 -5.69 -6.66 -4.38
N GLY A 280 -5.14 -7.18 -5.47
CA GLY A 280 -3.77 -7.65 -5.54
C GLY A 280 -3.39 -8.05 -6.97
N PHE A 281 -2.10 -8.11 -7.25
CA PHE A 281 -1.61 -8.55 -8.55
C PHE A 281 -0.33 -9.36 -8.42
N TYR A 282 0.00 -10.07 -9.50
CA TYR A 282 1.29 -10.71 -9.69
C TYR A 282 1.78 -10.48 -11.12
N VAL A 283 3.07 -10.19 -11.23
CA VAL A 283 3.78 -10.01 -12.50
C VAL A 283 4.63 -11.25 -12.73
N PHE A 284 4.30 -12.01 -13.76
CA PHE A 284 5.16 -13.06 -14.26
C PHE A 284 6.27 -12.42 -15.10
N ASN A 285 7.45 -13.02 -15.02
CA ASN A 285 8.61 -12.50 -15.70
C ASN A 285 8.98 -11.05 -15.25
N ALA A 286 8.61 -10.71 -14.02
CA ALA A 286 9.25 -9.60 -13.34
C ALA A 286 10.71 -9.98 -13.12
N THR A 287 11.62 -9.28 -13.79
CA THR A 287 13.02 -9.27 -13.36
C THR A 287 13.12 -8.60 -11.99
N SER A 288 14.27 -8.69 -11.32
CA SER A 288 14.53 -7.97 -10.05
C SER A 288 14.38 -6.44 -10.16
N VAL A 289 14.12 -5.92 -11.36
CA VAL A 289 14.05 -4.50 -11.68
C VAL A 289 13.06 -4.24 -12.81
N SER A 290 12.33 -3.14 -12.74
CA SER A 290 11.56 -2.59 -13.85
C SER A 290 12.43 -1.87 -14.89
N LEU A 291 11.93 -1.74 -16.12
CA LEU A 291 12.55 -0.91 -17.18
C LEU A 291 12.11 0.55 -17.11
N ILE A 292 10.95 0.78 -16.50
CA ILE A 292 10.37 2.11 -16.29
C ILE A 292 9.76 2.15 -14.90
N TYR A 293 9.57 3.35 -14.40
CA TYR A 293 8.96 3.58 -13.10
C TYR A 293 7.77 4.52 -13.26
N GLY A 294 6.65 4.12 -12.66
CA GLY A 294 5.45 4.92 -12.55
C GLY A 294 5.42 5.68 -11.23
N ALA A 295 5.22 6.99 -11.30
CA ALA A 295 4.99 7.86 -10.15
C ALA A 295 3.62 8.54 -10.30
N PRO A 296 2.55 8.03 -9.65
CA PRO A 296 1.24 8.65 -9.64
C PRO A 296 1.18 9.81 -8.63
N PHE A 297 0.60 10.93 -9.06
CA PHE A 297 0.29 12.09 -8.23
C PHE A 297 -1.21 12.35 -8.27
N PRO A 298 -1.94 12.11 -7.16
CA PRO A 298 -3.35 12.46 -7.10
C PRO A 298 -3.50 13.98 -7.19
N GLY A 299 -4.28 14.45 -8.18
CA GLY A 299 -4.67 15.85 -8.31
C GLY A 299 -6.13 16.07 -7.91
N SER A 300 -6.55 17.33 -7.82
CA SER A 300 -7.93 17.71 -7.48
C SER A 300 -8.98 17.41 -8.55
N ALA A 301 -8.55 17.11 -9.79
CA ALA A 301 -9.43 16.80 -10.92
C ALA A 301 -9.05 15.50 -11.66
N SER A 302 -7.78 15.07 -11.56
CA SER A 302 -7.27 13.86 -12.20
C SER A 302 -5.97 13.42 -11.54
N THR A 303 -5.70 12.11 -11.51
CA THR A 303 -4.37 11.59 -11.15
C THR A 303 -3.42 11.81 -12.32
N THR A 304 -2.28 12.45 -12.08
CA THR A 304 -1.20 12.57 -13.07
C THR A 304 -0.22 11.43 -12.88
N LEU A 305 -0.05 10.59 -13.89
CA LEU A 305 0.95 9.52 -13.88
C LEU A 305 2.20 9.99 -14.64
N TYR A 306 3.34 10.00 -13.97
CA TYR A 306 4.65 10.12 -14.61
C TYR A 306 5.20 8.72 -14.91
N LEU A 307 5.65 8.52 -16.14
CA LEU A 307 6.40 7.35 -16.59
C LEU A 307 7.84 7.78 -16.81
N ILE A 308 8.75 7.19 -16.05
CA ILE A 308 10.14 7.64 -15.94
C ILE A 308 11.04 6.49 -16.32
N HIS A 309 12.07 6.77 -17.11
CA HIS A 309 13.04 5.76 -17.50
C HIS A 309 13.88 5.32 -16.30
N ASP A 310 14.24 4.02 -16.23
CA ASP A 310 15.08 3.49 -15.14
C ASP A 310 16.44 4.21 -14.97
N ALA A 311 17.04 4.66 -16.08
CA ALA A 311 18.28 5.43 -16.14
C ALA A 311 18.27 6.74 -15.35
N ASP A 312 17.10 7.30 -15.05
CA ASP A 312 16.98 8.51 -14.22
C ASP A 312 17.15 8.22 -12.73
N TYR A 313 17.14 6.95 -12.29
CA TYR A 313 17.29 6.59 -10.89
C TYR A 313 18.61 5.88 -10.62
N VAL A 314 19.33 6.34 -9.60
CA VAL A 314 20.62 5.80 -9.17
C VAL A 314 20.68 5.53 -7.67
N ILE A 315 21.54 4.58 -7.29
CA ILE A 315 21.78 4.26 -5.88
C ILE A 315 22.37 5.52 -5.19
N PRO A 316 21.85 5.92 -4.02
CA PRO A 316 22.35 7.07 -3.28
C PRO A 316 23.88 7.05 -3.10
N GLY A 317 24.53 8.17 -3.41
CA GLY A 317 25.99 8.30 -3.31
C GLY A 317 26.79 7.58 -4.40
N SER A 318 26.13 7.05 -5.43
CA SER A 318 26.79 6.40 -6.56
C SER A 318 26.23 6.87 -7.91
N ASN A 319 26.96 6.53 -8.97
CA ASN A 319 26.50 6.69 -10.34
C ASN A 319 25.93 5.39 -10.95
N LEU A 320 25.70 4.38 -10.11
CA LEU A 320 25.14 3.11 -10.54
C LEU A 320 23.62 3.24 -10.60
N PRO A 321 22.99 2.77 -11.69
CA PRO A 321 21.55 2.63 -11.77
C PRO A 321 20.99 1.96 -10.51
N CYS A 322 19.88 2.50 -10.02
CA CYS A 322 19.23 1.98 -8.82
C CYS A 322 18.66 0.56 -9.01
N ASP A 323 18.65 0.12 -10.26
CA ASP A 323 18.35 -1.23 -10.69
C ASP A 323 19.42 -2.28 -10.34
N GLY A 324 20.67 -1.89 -10.07
CA GLY A 324 21.77 -2.83 -9.84
C GLY A 324 22.12 -3.75 -11.02
N ARG A 325 21.62 -3.51 -12.24
CA ARG A 325 21.87 -4.32 -13.45
C ARG A 325 23.20 -4.01 -14.12
N LEU A 326 23.67 -2.77 -14.02
CA LEU A 326 24.81 -2.30 -14.79
C LEU A 326 25.96 -1.89 -13.86
N SER A 327 27.17 -2.40 -14.14
CA SER A 327 28.40 -1.96 -13.48
C SER A 327 28.86 -0.56 -13.90
N SER A 328 28.10 0.10 -14.79
CA SER A 328 28.33 1.44 -15.31
C SER A 328 27.03 2.03 -15.87
N ALA A 329 26.89 3.36 -15.86
CA ALA A 329 25.76 4.07 -16.49
C ALA A 329 25.70 3.95 -18.04
N SER A 330 26.56 3.12 -18.65
CA SER A 330 26.60 2.87 -20.09
C SER A 330 25.55 1.83 -20.48
N GLY A 331 24.34 2.30 -20.72
CA GLY A 331 23.20 1.47 -21.14
C GLY A 331 21.88 2.25 -21.26
N ARG A 332 21.95 3.58 -21.33
CA ARG A 332 20.82 4.51 -21.49
C ARG A 332 20.29 4.43 -22.91
N GLN A 333 19.65 3.32 -23.23
CA GLN A 333 19.08 3.04 -24.54
C GLN A 333 17.59 3.34 -24.51
N SER A 334 17.05 3.81 -25.63
CA SER A 334 15.63 4.12 -25.74
C SER A 334 14.75 2.91 -25.38
N LEU A 335 13.68 3.16 -24.65
CA LEU A 335 12.66 2.18 -24.34
C LEU A 335 11.37 2.53 -25.07
N GLY A 336 10.83 1.58 -25.82
CA GLY A 336 9.52 1.73 -26.45
C GLY A 336 8.42 1.24 -25.52
N ILE A 337 7.60 2.14 -24.99
CA ILE A 337 6.31 1.81 -24.37
C ILE A 337 5.29 1.71 -25.50
N ARG A 338 5.01 0.48 -25.94
CA ARG A 338 4.13 0.22 -27.08
C ARG A 338 2.67 0.50 -26.75
N TYR A 339 2.24 0.14 -25.54
CA TYR A 339 0.89 0.41 -25.04
C TYR A 339 0.93 0.83 -23.58
N LEU A 340 0.12 1.83 -23.24
CA LEU A 340 -0.26 2.15 -21.87
C LEU A 340 -1.74 1.80 -21.73
N SER A 341 -2.05 0.79 -20.92
CA SER A 341 -3.41 0.30 -20.67
C SER A 341 -3.86 0.71 -19.27
N LEU A 342 -5.12 1.09 -19.11
CA LEU A 342 -5.71 1.52 -17.85
C LEU A 342 -6.85 0.60 -17.44
N TYR A 343 -6.87 0.18 -16.18
CA TYR A 343 -7.96 -0.57 -15.58
C TYR A 343 -8.87 0.36 -14.77
N THR A 344 -10.15 0.43 -15.13
CA THR A 344 -11.15 1.28 -14.46
C THR A 344 -12.21 0.46 -13.69
N GLY A 345 -11.88 -0.77 -13.29
CA GLY A 345 -12.84 -1.70 -12.67
C GLY A 345 -13.79 -2.41 -13.65
N GLN A 346 -14.00 -1.83 -14.85
CA GLN A 346 -14.82 -2.44 -15.93
C GLN A 346 -13.98 -3.24 -16.94
N GLY A 347 -12.66 -3.18 -16.84
CA GLY A 347 -11.73 -3.82 -17.76
C GLY A 347 -10.54 -2.92 -18.09
N PHE A 348 -9.62 -3.41 -18.92
CA PHE A 348 -8.52 -2.59 -19.42
C PHE A 348 -8.88 -1.91 -20.74
N VAL A 349 -8.53 -0.64 -20.85
CA VAL A 349 -8.61 0.15 -22.09
C VAL A 349 -7.22 0.63 -22.46
N ILE A 350 -6.87 0.56 -23.75
CA ILE A 350 -5.63 1.15 -24.27
C ILE A 350 -5.80 2.68 -24.24
N TYR A 351 -4.94 3.36 -23.47
CA TYR A 351 -4.99 4.80 -23.25
C TYR A 351 -3.92 5.56 -24.04
N GLY A 352 -2.75 4.95 -24.23
CA GLY A 352 -1.67 5.51 -25.02
C GLY A 352 -0.93 4.42 -25.80
N SER A 353 -0.25 4.82 -26.86
CA SER A 353 0.55 3.90 -27.68
C SER A 353 1.76 4.59 -28.29
N ASN A 354 2.79 3.82 -28.61
CA ASN A 354 4.01 4.28 -29.28
C ASN A 354 4.72 5.44 -28.56
N ILE A 355 4.83 5.32 -27.24
CA ILE A 355 5.61 6.25 -26.43
C ILE A 355 7.06 5.74 -26.44
N GLU A 356 8.02 6.62 -26.71
CA GLU A 356 9.45 6.34 -26.68
C GLU A 356 10.09 7.18 -25.57
N LEU A 357 10.58 6.52 -24.53
CA LEU A 357 11.41 7.15 -23.52
C LEU A 357 12.87 7.00 -23.94
N ASP A 358 13.51 8.11 -24.27
CA ASP A 358 14.91 8.18 -24.65
C ASP A 358 15.64 9.16 -23.72
N PRO A 359 16.39 8.66 -22.71
CA PRO A 359 17.23 9.49 -21.85
C PRO A 359 18.38 10.15 -22.63
N GLY A 360 18.67 9.67 -23.84
CA GLY A 360 19.78 10.10 -24.66
C GLY A 360 21.15 9.75 -24.07
N THR A 361 22.20 10.21 -24.75
CA THR A 361 23.59 10.04 -24.30
C THR A 361 24.21 11.39 -23.93
N GLY A 362 25.05 11.42 -22.89
CA GLY A 362 25.79 12.61 -22.45
C GLY A 362 25.04 13.54 -21.47
N ASN A 363 25.53 14.76 -21.31
CA ASN A 363 24.99 15.79 -20.38
C ASN A 363 23.94 16.71 -21.03
N SER A 364 23.41 16.34 -22.22
CA SER A 364 22.38 17.13 -22.88
C SER A 364 21.12 17.25 -22.01
N PRO A 365 20.39 18.38 -22.05
CA PRO A 365 19.19 18.55 -21.24
C PRO A 365 18.12 17.51 -21.61
N VAL A 366 17.83 16.62 -20.66
CA VAL A 366 16.69 15.70 -20.75
C VAL A 366 15.39 16.46 -20.50
N LYS A 367 14.30 15.97 -21.10
CA LYS A 367 12.98 16.62 -21.07
C LYS A 367 11.94 15.73 -20.42
N VAL A 368 10.98 16.38 -19.78
CA VAL A 368 9.71 15.79 -19.33
C VAL A 368 8.58 16.40 -20.16
N GLN A 369 7.80 15.56 -20.87
CA GLN A 369 6.74 16.03 -21.78
C GLN A 369 5.45 15.23 -21.61
N PRO A 370 4.30 15.68 -22.14
CA PRO A 370 3.12 14.82 -22.24
C PRO A 370 3.45 13.54 -23.02
N CYS A 371 2.94 12.38 -22.59
CA CYS A 371 3.26 11.11 -23.24
C CYS A 371 2.89 11.06 -24.73
N SER A 372 1.89 11.82 -25.17
CA SER A 372 1.55 11.97 -26.60
C SER A 372 2.63 12.66 -27.45
N GLN A 373 3.59 13.33 -26.83
CA GLN A 373 4.68 14.06 -27.50
C GLN A 373 6.00 13.28 -27.48
N CYS A 374 6.14 12.24 -26.65
CA CYS A 374 7.32 11.39 -26.61
C CYS A 374 7.15 10.21 -27.57
N THR A 375 7.16 10.46 -28.87
CA THR A 375 6.97 9.42 -29.92
C THR A 375 8.20 9.23 -30.81
N THR A 376 9.03 10.25 -30.94
CA THR A 376 10.33 10.25 -31.64
C THR A 376 11.32 11.28 -31.05
N SER A 377 11.04 11.80 -29.86
CA SER A 377 11.82 12.90 -29.29
C SER A 377 13.06 12.36 -28.60
N ALA A 378 14.22 12.56 -29.24
CA ALA A 378 15.50 12.40 -28.55
C ALA A 378 15.48 13.21 -27.24
N HIS A 379 16.01 12.61 -26.17
CA HIS A 379 16.07 13.18 -24.82
C HIS A 379 14.73 13.31 -24.05
N CYS A 380 13.61 12.71 -24.50
CA CYS A 380 12.44 12.55 -23.61
C CYS A 380 12.69 11.41 -22.61
N THR A 381 13.22 11.73 -21.43
CA THR A 381 13.57 10.72 -20.41
C THR A 381 12.37 10.28 -19.56
N ALA A 382 11.35 11.13 -19.49
CA ALA A 382 10.12 10.84 -18.77
C ALA A 382 8.93 11.54 -19.44
N CYS A 383 7.75 10.97 -19.29
CA CYS A 383 6.52 11.57 -19.77
C CYS A 383 5.42 11.57 -18.72
N TRP A 384 4.40 12.41 -18.90
CA TRP A 384 3.23 12.43 -18.03
C TRP A 384 1.92 12.25 -18.79
N ALA A 385 0.94 11.65 -18.11
CA ALA A 385 -0.40 11.44 -18.59
C ALA A 385 -1.41 11.76 -17.47
N SER A 386 -2.41 12.60 -17.77
CA SER A 386 -3.56 12.80 -16.88
C SER A 386 -4.50 11.61 -17.03
N LEU A 387 -4.83 10.94 -15.95
CA LEU A 387 -5.64 9.72 -15.97
C LEU A 387 -7.08 10.00 -15.53
N PRO A 388 -8.06 9.24 -16.05
CA PRO A 388 -9.42 9.24 -15.52
C PRO A 388 -9.44 8.96 -14.00
N THR A 389 -10.35 9.60 -13.28
CA THR A 389 -10.45 9.56 -11.82
C THR A 389 -10.79 8.18 -11.25
N ASP A 390 -11.38 7.31 -12.06
CA ASP A 390 -11.76 5.93 -11.72
C ASP A 390 -10.67 4.89 -12.03
N THR A 391 -9.50 5.32 -12.50
CA THR A 391 -8.44 4.40 -12.90
C THR A 391 -7.75 3.79 -11.68
N LEU A 392 -7.79 2.47 -11.56
CA LEU A 392 -7.22 1.74 -10.42
C LEU A 392 -5.77 1.29 -10.66
N LEU A 393 -5.48 0.87 -11.88
CA LEU A 393 -4.18 0.30 -12.27
C LEU A 393 -3.83 0.76 -13.68
N ALA A 394 -2.60 1.25 -13.87
CA ALA A 394 -2.01 1.38 -15.19
C ALA A 394 -1.11 0.17 -15.47
N ILE A 395 -1.06 -0.33 -16.69
CA ILE A 395 -0.09 -1.31 -17.14
C ILE A 395 0.62 -0.76 -18.38
N ALA A 396 1.92 -0.58 -18.26
CA ALA A 396 2.76 -0.21 -19.38
C ALA A 396 3.42 -1.45 -19.98
N TYR A 397 3.20 -1.67 -21.27
CA TYR A 397 3.88 -2.69 -22.05
C TYR A 397 5.13 -2.10 -22.70
N VAL A 398 6.29 -2.61 -22.29
CA VAL A 398 7.61 -2.09 -22.65
C VAL A 398 8.34 -3.11 -23.50
N THR A 399 8.87 -2.64 -24.63
CA THR A 399 9.82 -3.37 -25.47
C THR A 399 11.15 -2.63 -25.45
N PRO A 400 12.22 -3.24 -24.93
CA PRO A 400 13.55 -2.63 -24.98
C PRO A 400 14.07 -2.61 -26.42
N SER A 401 14.92 -1.63 -26.74
CA SER A 401 15.60 -1.53 -28.04
C SER A 401 16.82 -2.45 -28.17
N SER A 402 17.25 -3.14 -27.11
CA SER A 402 18.44 -4.01 -27.14
C SER A 402 18.22 -5.46 -26.72
N SER A 403 19.14 -6.30 -27.18
CA SER A 403 19.14 -7.77 -27.09
C SER A 403 19.97 -8.32 -25.93
N SER A 404 20.01 -7.65 -24.78
CA SER A 404 20.66 -8.22 -23.59
C SER A 404 19.86 -9.43 -23.10
N GLY A 405 20.48 -10.62 -23.02
CA GLY A 405 19.81 -11.84 -22.57
C GLY A 405 19.29 -11.80 -21.12
N LYS A 406 19.60 -10.74 -20.36
CA LYS A 406 19.10 -10.51 -18.99
C LYS A 406 17.91 -9.55 -18.93
N ILE A 407 17.53 -8.92 -20.05
CA ILE A 407 16.39 -8.01 -20.14
C ILE A 407 15.26 -8.71 -20.88
N PRO A 408 14.03 -8.74 -20.34
CA PRO A 408 12.89 -9.31 -21.04
C PRO A 408 12.66 -8.59 -22.36
N SER A 409 12.51 -9.35 -23.45
CA SER A 409 12.17 -8.77 -24.76
C SER A 409 10.74 -8.20 -24.79
N ALA A 410 9.92 -8.60 -23.82
CA ALA A 410 8.60 -8.05 -23.53
C ALA A 410 8.46 -7.93 -22.01
N ALA A 411 8.12 -6.75 -21.51
CA ALA A 411 7.86 -6.52 -20.08
C ALA A 411 6.51 -5.84 -19.88
N LEU A 412 5.81 -6.23 -18.81
CA LEU A 412 4.59 -5.57 -18.35
C LEU A 412 4.87 -4.96 -16.98
N VAL A 413 4.69 -3.65 -16.88
CA VAL A 413 4.93 -2.88 -15.67
C VAL A 413 3.58 -2.41 -15.13
N PRO A 414 2.99 -3.10 -14.15
CA PRO A 414 1.83 -2.59 -13.45
C PRO A 414 2.23 -1.45 -12.51
N ILE A 415 1.52 -0.35 -12.63
CA ILE A 415 1.67 0.84 -11.82
C ILE A 415 0.35 1.03 -11.08
N PRO A 416 0.25 0.56 -9.82
CA PRO A 416 -0.92 0.82 -9.01
C PRO A 416 -1.08 2.33 -8.84
N LEU A 417 -2.24 2.85 -9.23
CA LEU A 417 -2.58 4.26 -9.02
C LEU A 417 -3.18 4.47 -7.64
N PHE A 418 -3.72 3.38 -7.08
CA PHE A 418 -4.07 3.21 -5.69
C PHE A 418 -3.27 2.01 -5.16
N PRO A 419 -2.22 2.24 -4.37
CA PRO A 419 -1.40 1.16 -3.81
C PRO A 419 -2.23 0.35 -2.80
N ALA A 420 -2.65 -0.85 -3.19
CA ALA A 420 -3.64 -1.58 -2.42
C ALA A 420 -3.46 -3.10 -2.38
N PRO A 421 -3.55 -3.71 -1.19
CA PRO A 421 -3.33 -3.10 0.14
C PRO A 421 -1.83 -2.86 0.39
N PRO A 422 -1.46 -1.87 1.23
CA PRO A 422 -0.06 -1.69 1.63
C PRO A 422 0.51 -2.97 2.24
N ALA A 423 1.78 -3.26 1.95
CA ALA A 423 2.45 -4.48 2.40
C ALA A 423 2.48 -4.60 3.94
N THR A 424 2.52 -3.44 4.61
CA THR A 424 2.49 -3.30 6.06
C THR A 424 1.20 -2.64 6.52
N ASP A 425 0.84 -2.85 7.79
CA ASP A 425 -0.24 -2.09 8.42
C ASP A 425 0.26 -0.67 8.74
N VAL A 426 -0.63 0.32 8.73
CA VAL A 426 -0.30 1.66 9.24
C VAL A 426 -0.34 1.62 10.75
N ASP A 427 0.68 2.18 11.40
CA ASP A 427 0.75 2.26 12.86
C ASP A 427 1.43 3.56 13.32
N VAL A 428 0.65 4.64 13.39
CA VAL A 428 1.16 5.95 13.84
C VAL A 428 1.07 6.03 15.36
N LYS A 429 2.20 6.25 16.02
CA LYS A 429 2.28 6.33 17.49
C LYS A 429 2.93 7.64 17.92
N THR A 430 2.13 8.63 18.32
CA THR A 430 2.69 9.96 18.67
C THR A 430 3.48 9.93 19.97
N TRP A 431 3.22 8.96 20.85
CA TRP A 431 3.93 8.80 22.12
C TRP A 431 5.42 8.46 21.93
N LEU A 432 5.83 7.98 20.74
CA LEU A 432 7.24 7.78 20.39
C LEU A 432 8.05 9.08 20.45
N ARG A 433 7.41 10.25 20.34
CA ARG A 433 8.08 11.56 20.47
C ARG A 433 8.75 11.76 21.84
N TRP A 434 8.29 11.04 22.86
CA TRP A 434 8.82 11.09 24.22
C TRP A 434 9.94 10.07 24.47
N GLY A 435 10.32 9.27 23.47
CA GLY A 435 11.36 8.24 23.60
C GLY A 435 10.90 6.93 24.24
N PHE A 436 9.59 6.72 24.38
CA PHE A 436 9.07 5.42 24.83
C PHE A 436 9.34 4.32 23.80
N THR A 437 9.61 3.12 24.29
CA THR A 437 9.81 1.91 23.46
C THR A 437 8.63 0.94 23.53
N LYS A 438 7.67 1.19 24.42
CA LYS A 438 6.44 0.41 24.61
C LYS A 438 5.28 1.36 24.89
N THR A 439 4.06 0.90 24.62
CA THR A 439 2.84 1.63 24.92
C THR A 439 2.83 2.10 26.39
N PRO A 440 2.67 3.40 26.67
CA PRO A 440 2.67 3.93 28.02
C PRO A 440 1.54 3.33 28.87
N SER A 441 1.83 2.90 30.10
CA SER A 441 0.82 2.45 31.07
C SER A 441 0.05 3.65 31.62
N THR A 442 -1.00 4.05 30.89
CA THR A 442 -1.76 5.29 31.11
C THR A 442 -3.26 5.06 30.94
N TYR A 443 -4.09 6.05 31.30
CA TYR A 443 -5.51 6.03 30.96
C TYR A 443 -5.66 6.11 29.44
N ALA A 444 -6.40 5.17 28.87
CA ALA A 444 -6.56 5.05 27.44
C ALA A 444 -8.02 4.77 27.05
N SER A 445 -8.40 5.27 25.89
CA SER A 445 -9.67 4.97 25.24
C SER A 445 -9.42 4.68 23.77
N SER A 446 -10.24 3.82 23.18
CA SER A 446 -10.22 3.57 21.73
C SER A 446 -11.57 3.79 21.06
N ALA A 447 -11.50 4.23 19.82
CA ALA A 447 -12.60 4.30 18.88
C ALA A 447 -12.17 3.61 17.58
N TRP A 448 -13.07 2.85 16.98
CA TRP A 448 -12.79 2.13 15.74
C TRP A 448 -13.95 2.24 14.76
N GLY A 449 -13.65 2.06 13.48
CA GLY A 449 -14.64 2.03 12.42
C GLY A 449 -14.13 1.27 11.20
N VAL A 450 -15.07 0.84 10.36
CA VAL A 450 -14.76 0.18 9.09
C VAL A 450 -15.07 1.13 7.96
N PHE A 451 -14.08 1.36 7.11
CA PHE A 451 -14.14 2.33 6.03
C PHE A 451 -13.67 1.68 4.73
N ASN A 452 -14.30 2.07 3.63
CA ASN A 452 -13.90 1.60 2.31
C ASN A 452 -12.93 2.59 1.69
N SER A 453 -11.94 2.09 0.97
CA SER A 453 -11.32 2.80 -0.15
C SER A 453 -11.87 2.25 -1.47
N LEU A 454 -11.37 2.74 -2.60
CA LEU A 454 -11.77 2.24 -3.92
C LEU A 454 -11.40 0.77 -4.14
N THR A 455 -10.37 0.29 -3.44
CA THR A 455 -9.79 -1.04 -3.67
C THR A 455 -9.88 -1.96 -2.47
N THR A 456 -9.94 -1.42 -1.25
CA THR A 456 -9.73 -2.16 -0.01
C THR A 456 -10.67 -1.67 1.10
N THR A 457 -11.19 -2.59 1.91
CA THR A 457 -11.90 -2.22 3.14
C THR A 457 -10.92 -2.28 4.32
N TYR A 458 -10.83 -1.16 5.04
CA TYR A 458 -9.94 -0.98 6.19
C TYR A 458 -10.70 -0.93 7.51
N LEU A 459 -10.10 -1.55 8.54
CA LEU A 459 -10.39 -1.26 9.94
C LEU A 459 -9.45 -0.14 10.38
N VAL A 460 -10.03 0.98 10.80
CA VAL A 460 -9.30 2.10 11.40
C VAL A 460 -9.56 2.06 12.90
N ASN A 461 -8.50 2.03 13.69
CA ASN A 461 -8.56 2.05 15.15
C ASN A 461 -7.72 3.22 15.66
N VAL A 462 -8.32 4.06 16.50
CA VAL A 462 -7.68 5.21 17.14
C VAL A 462 -7.71 4.98 18.64
N THR A 463 -6.55 5.02 19.28
CA THR A 463 -6.43 4.95 20.73
C THR A 463 -5.82 6.25 21.24
N VAL A 464 -6.52 6.94 22.15
CA VAL A 464 -6.04 8.16 22.80
C VAL A 464 -5.58 7.82 24.20
N TYR A 465 -4.40 8.32 24.55
CA TYR A 465 -3.77 8.17 25.86
C TYR A 465 -3.73 9.52 26.55
N GLU A 466 -4.04 9.52 27.85
CA GLU A 466 -3.79 10.67 28.71
C GLU A 466 -2.52 10.45 29.52
N TYR A 467 -1.57 11.37 29.37
CA TYR A 467 -0.36 11.36 30.15
C TYR A 467 -0.69 11.75 31.60
N PRO A 468 -0.23 11.00 32.62
CA PRO A 468 -0.24 11.51 33.97
C PRO A 468 0.70 12.72 33.96
N SER A 469 0.13 13.91 34.20
CA SER A 469 0.78 15.24 34.31
C SER A 469 2.31 15.20 34.30
N PRO A 470 3.00 16.02 33.47
CA PRO A 470 4.46 16.00 33.39
C PRO A 470 5.05 16.00 34.79
N LEU A 471 5.93 15.03 35.05
CA LEU A 471 6.79 15.06 36.23
C LEU A 471 7.46 16.45 36.29
N PRO A 472 7.50 17.08 37.47
CA PRO A 472 7.90 18.47 37.65
C PRO A 472 9.32 18.78 37.18
#